data_AF-A0A968LL48-F1
#
_entry.id   AF-A0A968LL48-F1
#
_cell.length_a   1.000
_cell.length_b   1.000
_cell.length_c   1.000
_cell.angle_alpha   90.00
_cell.angle_beta   90.00
_cell.angle_gamma   90.00
#
_symmetry.space_group_name_H-M   'P 1'
#
loop_
_entity.id
_entity.type
_entity.pdbx_description
1 polymer ?
#
loop_
_entity_poly.entity_id
_entity_poly.type
_entity_poly.pdbx_seq_one_letter_code
_entity_poly.pdbx_strand_id
1 'polypeptide(L)'
;MTMLFLLLQGTQVVASGKRRWVDPHWRRGMSYLKLGWNWIRLAITHQGQIPVYWFLSSAPDPHPASASKKQSKRSLAREFVVLRHLPVS
;
A
#
# COMPACT_ATOMS: atom_id res chain seq x y z
N MET A 1 -16.77 -1.81 11.64
CA MET A 1 -16.60 -0.64 10.75
C MET A 1 -15.30 0.14 10.99
N THR A 2 -14.26 -0.45 11.60
CA THR A 2 -12.97 0.22 11.88
C THR A 2 -11.85 -0.21 10.93
N MET A 3 -11.84 -1.49 10.51
CA MET A 3 -10.80 -2.03 9.63
C MET A 3 -10.77 -1.35 8.25
N LEU A 4 -11.92 -1.22 7.57
CA LEU A 4 -12.00 -0.58 6.25
C LEU A 4 -11.53 0.87 6.31
N PHE A 5 -11.95 1.62 7.34
CA PHE A 5 -11.50 2.99 7.57
C PHE A 5 -9.97 3.08 7.69
N LEU A 6 -9.35 2.26 8.55
CA LEU A 6 -7.89 2.24 8.71
C LEU A 6 -7.17 1.83 7.42
N LEU A 7 -7.73 0.87 6.70
CA LEU A 7 -7.14 0.39 5.46
C LEU A 7 -7.17 1.48 4.38
N LEU A 8 -8.29 2.21 4.27
CA LEU A 8 -8.44 3.38 3.40
C LEU A 8 -7.49 4.52 3.77
N GLN A 9 -7.31 4.80 5.07
CA GLN A 9 -6.30 5.78 5.51
C GLN A 9 -4.89 5.34 5.08
N GLY A 10 -4.54 4.08 5.33
CA GLY A 10 -3.24 3.53 5.00
C GLY A 10 -2.93 3.59 3.51
N THR A 11 -3.87 3.17 2.65
CA THR A 11 -3.66 3.19 1.20
C THR A 11 -3.43 4.61 0.68
N GLN A 12 -4.16 5.59 1.23
CA GLN A 12 -4.04 6.99 0.83
C GLN A 12 -2.73 7.63 1.28
N VAL A 13 -2.19 7.25 2.44
CA VAL A 13 -0.86 7.70 2.88
C VAL A 13 0.24 7.20 1.94
N VAL A 14 0.09 5.99 1.40
CA VAL A 14 1.03 5.45 0.41
C VAL A 14 0.85 6.12 -0.95
N ALA A 15 -0.39 6.30 -1.41
CA ALA A 15 -0.71 6.97 -2.67
C ALA A 15 -0.22 8.42 -2.70
N SER A 16 -0.29 9.13 -1.56
CA SER A 16 0.19 10.51 -1.42
C SER A 16 1.71 10.64 -1.18
N GLY A 17 2.46 9.53 -1.18
CA GLY A 17 3.90 9.54 -0.95
C GLY A 17 4.31 9.85 0.50
N LYS A 18 3.36 9.93 1.43
CA LYS A 18 3.58 10.28 2.84
C LYS A 18 3.99 9.10 3.73
N ARG A 19 4.18 7.91 3.15
CA ARG A 19 4.57 6.69 3.87
C ARG A 19 5.75 6.87 4.82
N ARG A 20 6.79 7.60 4.41
CA ARG A 20 8.01 7.80 5.23
C ARG A 20 7.77 8.55 6.54
N TRP A 21 6.67 9.29 6.65
CA TRP A 21 6.31 10.04 7.85
C TRP A 21 5.82 9.12 8.98
N VAL A 22 5.29 7.95 8.61
CA VAL A 22 4.67 6.99 9.56
C VAL A 22 5.32 5.61 9.55
N ASP A 23 6.17 5.33 8.55
CA ASP A 23 6.90 4.07 8.37
C ASP A 23 8.34 4.37 7.90
N PRO A 24 9.27 4.61 8.84
CA PRO A 24 10.67 4.85 8.51
C PRO A 24 11.34 3.66 7.80
N HIS A 25 10.93 2.43 8.12
CA HIS A 25 11.53 1.18 7.62
C HIS A 25 10.72 0.55 6.47
N TRP A 26 10.23 1.40 5.57
CA TRP A 26 9.24 1.02 4.55
C TRP A 26 9.61 -0.17 3.66
N ARG A 27 10.91 -0.44 3.43
CA ARG A 27 11.35 -1.58 2.61
C ARG A 27 10.87 -2.93 3.14
N ARG A 28 10.71 -3.09 4.45
CA ARG A 28 10.24 -4.35 5.07
C ARG A 28 8.72 -4.55 4.97
N GLY A 29 7.99 -3.52 4.55
CA GLY A 29 6.53 -3.57 4.47
C GLY A 29 5.88 -3.41 5.83
N MET A 30 4.98 -2.45 5.94
CA MET A 30 4.01 -2.41 7.02
C MET A 30 2.62 -2.55 6.41
N SER A 31 1.71 -3.26 7.08
CA SER A 31 0.35 -3.41 6.56
C SER A 31 -0.34 -2.05 6.47
N TYR A 32 -1.16 -1.86 5.44
CA TYR A 32 -1.94 -0.65 5.24
C TYR A 32 -2.80 -0.29 6.46
N LEU A 33 -3.37 -1.30 7.12
CA LEU A 33 -4.14 -1.10 8.35
C LEU A 33 -3.29 -0.45 9.47
N LYS A 34 -2.07 -0.95 9.71
CA LYS A 34 -1.17 -0.39 10.72
C LYS A 34 -0.66 1.00 10.32
N LEU A 35 -0.47 1.21 9.02
CA LEU A 35 -0.02 2.48 8.46
C LEU A 35 -1.08 3.56 8.60
N GLY A 36 -2.36 3.24 8.35
CA GLY A 36 -3.49 4.12 8.62
C GLY A 36 -3.64 4.45 10.11
N TRP A 37 -3.39 3.48 11.00
CA TRP A 37 -3.40 3.74 12.44
C TRP A 37 -2.27 4.68 12.89
N ASN A 38 -1.05 4.48 12.38
CA ASN A 38 0.05 5.42 12.64
C ASN A 38 -0.27 6.83 12.14
N TRP A 39 -0.91 6.94 10.98
CA TRP A 39 -1.32 8.21 10.41
C TRP A 39 -2.36 8.96 11.26
N ILE A 40 -3.38 8.24 11.74
CA ILE A 40 -4.38 8.83 12.65
C ILE A 40 -3.71 9.33 13.93
N ARG A 41 -2.81 8.54 14.52
CA ARG A 41 -2.07 8.96 15.72
C ARG A 41 -1.24 10.22 15.46
N LEU A 42 -0.53 10.26 14.34
CA LEU A 42 0.23 11.45 13.92
C LEU A 42 -0.70 12.66 13.78
N ALA A 43 -1.84 12.51 13.09
CA ALA A 43 -2.82 13.59 12.92
C ALA A 43 -3.35 14.09 14.26
N ILE A 44 -3.70 13.20 15.20
CA ILE A 44 -4.17 13.58 16.55
C ILE A 44 -3.07 14.34 17.31
N THR A 45 -1.83 13.84 17.30
CA THR A 45 -0.70 14.49 18.00
C THR A 45 -0.42 15.89 17.45
N HIS A 46 -0.57 16.09 16.15
CA HIS A 46 -0.36 17.38 15.49
C HIS A 46 -1.62 18.24 15.40
N GLN A 47 -2.74 17.84 16.03
CA GLN A 47 -4.05 18.51 15.93
C GLN A 47 -4.49 18.73 14.47
N GLY A 48 -4.11 17.81 13.59
CA GLY A 48 -4.42 17.82 12.17
C GLY A 48 -5.80 17.21 11.86
N GLN A 49 -6.27 17.47 10.65
CA GLN A 49 -7.52 16.88 10.16
C GLN A 49 -7.31 15.44 9.71
N ILE A 50 -8.32 14.59 9.95
CA ILE A 50 -8.36 13.21 9.50
C ILE A 50 -9.35 13.12 8.33
N PRO A 51 -8.88 13.22 7.06
CA PRO A 51 -9.76 13.13 5.91
C PRO A 51 -10.41 11.75 5.83
N VAL A 52 -11.67 11.68 5.42
CA VAL A 52 -12.39 10.40 5.20
C VAL A 52 -12.30 10.05 3.72
N TYR A 53 -11.85 8.84 3.43
CA TYR A 53 -11.75 8.31 2.08
C TYR A 53 -12.81 7.24 1.84
N TRP A 54 -13.29 7.14 0.60
CA TRP A 54 -14.42 6.28 0.25
C TRP A 54 -14.06 5.22 -0.80
N PHE A 55 -12.88 5.31 -1.41
CA PHE A 55 -12.48 4.44 -2.52
C PHE A 55 -11.10 3.81 -2.29
N LEU A 56 -10.95 2.58 -2.77
CA LEU A 56 -9.64 1.94 -2.95
C LEU A 56 -9.25 2.02 -4.43
N SER A 57 -8.00 2.36 -4.69
CA SER A 57 -7.44 2.24 -6.03
C SER A 57 -7.15 0.77 -6.35
N SER A 58 -7.48 0.33 -7.56
CA SER A 58 -7.08 -0.98 -8.09
C SER A 58 -5.68 -0.96 -8.72
N ALA A 59 -5.00 0.18 -8.71
CA ALA A 59 -3.64 0.31 -9.25
C ALA A 59 -2.65 -0.58 -8.47
N PRO A 60 -1.57 -1.04 -9.12
CA PRO A 60 -0.48 -1.73 -8.44
C PRO A 60 0.07 -0.92 -7.27
N ASP A 61 0.53 -1.61 -6.23
CA ASP A 61 1.17 -0.96 -5.07
C ASP A 61 2.40 -0.16 -5.53
N PRO A 62 2.45 1.17 -5.30
CA PRO A 62 3.59 1.98 -5.68
C PRO A 62 4.85 1.70 -4.83
N HIS A 63 4.72 1.07 -3.65
CA HIS A 63 5.82 0.80 -2.73
C HIS A 63 5.78 -0.64 -2.21
N PRO A 64 6.02 -1.64 -3.08
CA PRO A 64 5.92 -3.04 -2.72
C PRO A 64 6.91 -3.40 -1.60
N ALA A 65 6.42 -4.17 -0.64
CA ALA A 65 7.24 -4.71 0.44
C ALA A 65 8.17 -5.81 -0.09
N SER A 66 9.43 -5.80 0.35
CA SER A 66 10.39 -6.86 0.00
C SER A 66 11.20 -7.29 1.22
N ALA A 67 11.16 -8.57 1.56
CA ALA A 67 11.97 -9.09 2.67
C ALA A 67 13.46 -9.23 2.29
N SER A 68 13.75 -9.39 0.99
CA SER A 68 15.12 -9.52 0.47
C SER A 68 15.23 -9.06 -0.99
N LYS A 69 16.44 -8.63 -1.38
CA LYS A 69 16.79 -8.32 -2.78
C LYS A 69 16.52 -9.52 -3.70
N LYS A 70 16.79 -10.75 -3.23
CA LYS A 70 16.56 -11.98 -4.01
C LYS A 70 15.07 -12.21 -4.28
N GLN A 71 14.22 -11.96 -3.29
CA GLN A 71 12.77 -12.08 -3.43
C GLN A 71 12.22 -11.03 -4.39
N SER A 72 12.67 -9.78 -4.28
CA SER A 72 12.28 -8.71 -5.20
C SER A 72 12.60 -9.08 -6.66
N LYS A 73 13.82 -9.55 -6.94
CA LYS A 73 14.21 -10.05 -8.28
C LYS A 73 13.32 -11.21 -8.77
N ARG A 74 13.01 -12.18 -7.90
CA ARG A 74 12.15 -13.33 -8.24
C ARG A 74 10.69 -12.92 -8.49
N SER A 75 10.21 -11.88 -7.81
CA SER A 75 8.86 -11.35 -8.01
C SER A 75 8.68 -10.74 -9.40
N LEU A 76 9.69 -9.99 -9.88
CA LEU A 76 9.69 -9.42 -11.23
C LEU A 76 9.68 -10.52 -12.31
N ALA A 77 10.36 -11.64 -12.07
CA ALA A 77 10.38 -12.76 -13.00
C ALA A 77 9.04 -13.53 -13.13
N ARG A 78 8.03 -13.19 -12.31
CA ARG A 78 6.70 -13.83 -12.32
C ARG A 78 5.62 -13.01 -13.03
N GLU A 79 5.99 -11.97 -13.77
CA GLU A 79 5.05 -11.39 -14.74
C GLU A 79 4.70 -12.46 -15.77
N PHE A 80 3.48 -12.98 -15.68
CA PHE A 80 2.96 -13.94 -16.62
C PHE A 80 2.70 -13.21 -17.94
N VAL A 81 3.35 -13.68 -19.00
CA VAL A 81 3.00 -13.28 -20.36
C VAL A 81 1.63 -13.89 -20.65
N VAL A 82 0.60 -13.06 -20.67
CA VAL A 82 -0.72 -13.48 -21.17
C VAL A 82 -0.56 -13.71 -22.68
N LEU A 83 -0.38 -14.98 -23.07
CA LEU A 83 -0.43 -15.37 -24.47
C LEU A 83 -1.86 -15.11 -24.98
N ARG A 84 -2.06 -14.02 -25.72
CA ARG A 84 -3.38 -13.63 -26.28
C ARG A 84 -3.77 -14.46 -27.49
N HIS A 85 -3.54 -15.77 -27.46
CA HIS A 85 -3.87 -16.67 -28.57
C HIS A 85 -4.56 -17.91 -28.01
N LEU A 86 -5.86 -17.78 -27.72
CA LEU A 86 -6.75 -18.94 -27.73
C LEU A 86 -7.29 -19.02 -29.17
N PRO A 87 -6.90 -20.01 -29.98
CA PRO A 87 -7.59 -20.26 -31.23
C PRO A 87 -9.02 -20.66 -30.87
N VAL A 88 -9.98 -19.90 -31.38
CA VAL A 88 -11.39 -20.27 -31.36
C VAL A 88 -11.54 -21.36 -32.43
N SER A 89 -11.81 -22.59 -32.00
CA SER A 89 -12.28 -23.67 -32.88
C SER A 89 -13.77 -23.52 -33.15
#